data_AF-A0A6P5JLE4-F1
#
_entry.id   AF-A0A6P5JLE4-F1
#
_cell.length_a   1.000
_cell.length_b   1.000
_cell.length_c   1.000
_cell.angle_alpha   90.00
_cell.angle_beta   90.00
_cell.angle_gamma   90.00
#
_symmetry.space_group_name_H-M   'P 1'
#
loop_
_entity.id
_entity.type
_entity.pdbx_description
1 polymer ?
#
loop_
_entity_poly.entity_id
_entity_poly.type
_entity_poly.pdbx_seq_one_letter_code
_entity_poly.pdbx_strand_id
1 'polypeptide(L)'
;MEAAKKQVPREPLSFVLRGHRAPLRFFQTLKEGHVHQSLGTTAPIQKALRRLRLQCLRAEEEWVLELTRQQELERTRGPKFKWYEMKSSQFHYEAHKHNERLRNSHKSPLLCDYRQELASEAKEFDKRSLPAHLDSFLTQQDDQ
;
A
#
# COMPACT_ATOMS: atom_id res chain seq x y z
N MET A 1 -6.81 -6.62 -51.57
CA MET A 1 -6.01 -5.65 -50.79
C MET A 1 -6.50 -5.73 -49.35
N GLU A 2 -5.74 -6.40 -48.50
CA GLU A 2 -6.18 -6.82 -47.16
C GLU A 2 -5.51 -5.93 -46.11
N ALA A 3 -6.31 -5.16 -45.38
CA ALA A 3 -5.82 -4.17 -44.42
C ALA A 3 -5.41 -4.85 -43.10
N ALA A 4 -4.11 -4.86 -42.84
CA ALA A 4 -3.53 -5.39 -41.60
C ALA A 4 -4.00 -4.59 -40.38
N LYS A 5 -4.84 -5.22 -39.55
CA LYS A 5 -5.23 -4.72 -38.23
C LYS A 5 -4.00 -4.78 -37.31
N LYS A 6 -3.38 -3.64 -37.03
CA LYS A 6 -2.31 -3.52 -36.03
C LYS A 6 -2.88 -3.84 -34.65
N GLN A 7 -2.59 -5.04 -34.15
CA GLN A 7 -2.83 -5.39 -32.75
C GLN A 7 -1.92 -4.54 -31.88
N VAL A 8 -2.53 -3.66 -31.08
CA VAL A 8 -1.86 -2.94 -30.01
C VAL A 8 -1.52 -3.98 -28.93
N PRO A 9 -0.25 -4.12 -28.51
CA PRO A 9 0.11 -5.03 -27.43
C PRO A 9 -0.63 -4.60 -26.16
N ARG A 10 -1.58 -5.41 -25.69
CA ARG A 10 -2.12 -5.28 -24.34
C ARG A 10 -1.05 -5.79 -23.39
N GLU A 11 -0.18 -4.90 -22.94
CA GLU A 11 0.77 -5.25 -21.91
C GLU A 11 0.01 -5.67 -20.64
N PRO A 12 0.36 -6.82 -20.02
CA PRO A 12 -0.24 -7.24 -18.77
C PRO A 12 -0.02 -6.18 -17.67
N LEU A 13 -0.94 -6.10 -16.71
CA LEU A 13 -0.91 -5.20 -15.55
C LEU A 13 0.40 -5.27 -14.72
N SER A 14 1.29 -6.22 -15.02
CA SER A 14 2.66 -6.29 -14.50
C SER A 14 3.56 -5.12 -14.93
N PHE A 15 3.20 -4.34 -15.97
CA PHE A 15 4.00 -3.19 -16.37
C PHE A 15 3.82 -1.97 -15.46
N VAL A 16 2.61 -1.73 -14.95
CA VAL A 16 2.32 -0.56 -14.07
C VAL A 16 2.87 -0.76 -12.65
N LEU A 17 3.07 -2.00 -12.22
CA LEU A 17 3.74 -2.34 -10.95
C LEU A 17 5.28 -2.28 -11.03
N ARG A 18 5.85 -1.83 -12.15
CA ARG A 18 7.32 -1.70 -12.31
C ARG A 18 7.90 -0.48 -11.56
N GLY A 19 7.07 0.41 -11.02
CA GLY A 19 7.49 1.59 -10.23
C GLY A 19 7.67 1.36 -8.72
N HIS A 20 7.06 0.31 -8.16
CA HIS A 20 7.17 -0.04 -6.73
C HIS A 20 7.52 -1.51 -6.55
N ARG A 21 8.48 -2.00 -7.34
CA ARG A 21 9.15 -3.25 -6.99
C ARG A 21 10.00 -2.94 -5.77
N ALA A 22 9.55 -3.35 -4.58
CA ALA A 22 10.43 -3.44 -3.41
C ALA A 22 11.77 -4.03 -3.90
N PRO A 23 12.90 -3.34 -3.67
CA PRO A 23 14.14 -3.70 -4.34
C PRO A 23 14.43 -5.17 -4.02
N LEU A 24 14.62 -6.00 -5.05
CA LEU A 24 14.99 -7.42 -4.90
C LEU A 24 16.21 -7.60 -3.97
N ARG A 25 17.04 -6.55 -3.86
CA ARG A 25 18.14 -6.46 -2.91
C ARG A 25 17.71 -6.53 -1.44
N PHE A 26 16.55 -6.00 -1.07
CA PHE A 26 16.06 -6.03 0.30
C PHE A 26 15.87 -7.47 0.80
N PHE A 27 15.20 -8.31 0.00
CA PHE A 27 15.05 -9.73 0.33
C PHE A 27 16.34 -10.55 0.10
N GLN A 28 17.26 -10.12 -0.78
CA GLN A 28 18.60 -10.74 -0.89
C GLN A 28 19.45 -10.53 0.37
N THR A 29 19.42 -9.33 0.98
CA THR A 29 20.12 -9.10 2.26
C THR A 29 19.59 -9.96 3.40
N LEU A 30 18.31 -10.36 3.38
CA LEU A 30 17.74 -11.30 4.35
C LEU A 30 18.25 -12.74 4.14
N LYS A 31 18.58 -13.12 2.90
CA LYS A 31 19.13 -14.45 2.59
C LYS A 31 20.65 -14.53 2.81
N GLU A 32 21.36 -13.41 2.65
CA GLU A 32 22.83 -13.36 2.74
C GLU A 32 23.35 -13.01 4.15
N GLY A 33 22.50 -12.55 5.06
CA GLY A 33 22.87 -12.18 6.43
C GLY A 33 22.83 -13.29 7.48
N HIS A 34 22.71 -14.57 7.09
CA HIS A 34 22.70 -15.70 8.04
C HIS A 34 24.06 -16.43 8.10
N VAL A 35 25.15 -15.70 8.29
CA VAL A 35 26.41 -16.29 8.76
C VAL A 35 27.04 -15.32 9.75
N HIS A 36 27.34 -15.83 10.96
CA HIS A 36 27.92 -15.17 12.14
C HIS A 36 26.94 -14.53 13.16
N GLN A 37 26.45 -15.33 14.11
CA GLN A 37 27.05 -15.42 15.46
C GLN A 37 26.20 -16.29 16.39
N SER A 38 26.57 -17.57 16.49
CA SER A 38 26.32 -18.36 17.69
C SER A 38 27.43 -18.04 18.70
N LEU A 39 27.17 -17.26 19.75
CA LEU A 39 28.00 -17.27 20.97
C LEU A 39 27.24 -16.57 22.11
N GLY A 40 26.45 -17.36 22.83
CA GLY A 40 26.38 -17.43 24.31
C GLY A 40 25.94 -16.23 25.15
N THR A 41 26.12 -14.99 24.73
CA THR A 41 25.76 -13.81 25.53
C THR A 41 25.47 -12.67 24.58
N THR A 42 24.20 -12.42 24.27
CA THR A 42 23.86 -11.30 23.40
C THR A 42 24.22 -10.01 24.12
N ALA A 43 25.31 -9.37 23.72
CA ALA A 43 25.72 -8.08 24.26
C ALA A 43 24.53 -7.11 24.24
N PRO A 44 24.36 -6.23 25.26
CA PRO A 44 23.22 -5.31 25.33
C PRO A 44 23.04 -4.50 24.03
N ILE A 45 24.14 -4.20 23.34
CA ILE A 45 24.18 -3.57 22.01
C ILE A 45 23.48 -4.42 20.94
N GLN A 46 23.76 -5.73 20.86
CA GLN A 46 23.12 -6.62 19.87
C GLN A 46 21.62 -6.80 20.13
N LYS A 47 21.19 -6.74 21.40
CA LYS A 47 19.77 -6.73 21.75
C LYS A 47 19.11 -5.42 21.30
N ALA A 48 19.77 -4.28 21.54
CA ALA A 48 19.29 -2.97 21.09
C ALA A 48 19.19 -2.88 19.56
N LEU A 49 20.21 -3.35 18.82
CA LEU A 49 20.20 -3.38 17.35
C LEU A 49 19.07 -4.24 16.79
N ARG A 50 18.82 -5.43 17.37
CA ARG A 50 17.69 -6.28 16.97
C ARG A 50 16.34 -5.61 17.23
N ARG A 51 16.18 -4.94 18.39
CA ARG A 51 14.97 -4.17 18.70
C ARG A 51 14.75 -3.05 17.69
N LEU A 52 15.79 -2.28 17.37
CA LEU A 52 15.72 -1.19 16.40
C LEU A 52 15.39 -1.72 15.00
N ARG A 53 16.03 -2.80 14.56
CA ARG A 53 15.73 -3.42 13.26
C ARG A 53 14.27 -3.83 13.16
N LEU A 54 13.73 -4.42 14.22
CA LEU A 54 12.33 -4.82 14.27
C LEU A 54 11.40 -3.59 14.23
N GLN A 55 11.74 -2.51 14.94
CA GLN A 55 10.99 -1.25 14.86
C GLN A 55 11.01 -0.64 13.46
N CYS A 56 12.17 -0.61 12.79
CA CYS A 56 12.27 -0.14 11.40
C CYS A 56 11.41 -0.99 10.46
N LEU A 57 11.44 -2.32 10.60
CA LEU A 57 10.63 -3.22 9.78
C LEU A 57 9.12 -2.99 9.96
N ARG A 58 8.66 -2.74 11.20
CA ARG A 58 7.26 -2.38 11.46
C ARG A 58 6.87 -1.07 10.79
N ALA A 59 7.70 -0.04 10.90
CA ALA A 59 7.44 1.25 10.25
C ALA A 59 7.44 1.13 8.71
N GLU A 60 8.33 0.32 8.14
CA GLU A 60 8.36 0.03 6.70
C GLU A 60 7.08 -0.71 6.26
N GLU A 61 6.63 -1.71 7.03
CA GLU A 61 5.38 -2.42 6.78
C GLU A 61 4.17 -1.48 6.81
N GLU A 62 4.05 -0.66 7.85
CA GLU A 62 3.00 0.36 7.98
C GLU A 62 2.98 1.30 6.78
N TRP A 63 4.16 1.76 6.32
CA TRP A 63 4.28 2.62 5.16
C TRP A 63 3.83 1.94 3.86
N VAL A 64 4.21 0.67 3.65
CA VAL A 64 3.77 -0.10 2.48
C VAL A 64 2.26 -0.34 2.50
N LEU A 65 1.68 -0.63 3.67
CA LEU A 65 0.24 -0.80 3.81
C LEU A 65 -0.52 0.49 3.50
N GLU A 66 -0.03 1.65 3.95
CA GLU A 66 -0.64 2.93 3.63
C GLU A 66 -0.52 3.29 2.14
N LEU A 67 0.62 2.98 1.51
CA LEU A 67 0.80 3.19 0.07
C LEU A 67 -0.18 2.33 -0.75
N THR A 68 -0.34 1.06 -0.39
CA THR A 68 -1.30 0.17 -1.07
C THR A 68 -2.74 0.61 -0.86
N ARG A 69 -3.08 1.10 0.35
CA ARG A 69 -4.37 1.72 0.64
C ARG A 69 -4.64 2.92 -0.27
N GLN A 70 -3.69 3.84 -0.40
CA GLN A 70 -3.82 5.02 -1.27
C GLN A 70 -3.98 4.62 -2.74
N GLN A 71 -3.25 3.61 -3.19
CA GLN A 71 -3.37 3.08 -4.55
C GLN A 71 -4.77 2.50 -4.81
N GLU A 72 -5.32 1.70 -3.89
CA GLU A 72 -6.68 1.17 -4.03
C GLU A 72 -7.77 2.24 -3.93
N LEU A 73 -7.57 3.26 -3.09
CA LEU A 73 -8.45 4.42 -3.04
C LEU A 73 -8.44 5.16 -4.37
N GLU A 74 -7.28 5.38 -4.99
CA GLU A 74 -7.20 6.01 -6.30
C GLU A 74 -7.82 5.12 -7.39
N ARG A 75 -7.62 3.79 -7.32
CA ARG A 75 -8.19 2.82 -8.26
C ARG A 75 -9.72 2.82 -8.26
N THR A 76 -10.32 2.85 -7.07
CA THR A 76 -11.78 2.77 -6.87
C THR A 76 -12.48 4.13 -6.88
N ARG A 77 -11.71 5.21 -6.71
CA ARG A 77 -12.19 6.59 -6.79
C ARG A 77 -12.78 6.89 -8.18
N GLY A 78 -13.87 7.65 -8.20
CA GLY A 78 -14.42 8.21 -9.43
C GLY A 78 -13.56 9.34 -10.02
N PRO A 79 -13.86 9.78 -11.24
CA PRO A 79 -13.17 10.93 -11.83
C PRO A 79 -13.27 12.18 -10.95
N LYS A 80 -12.24 13.03 -10.96
CA LYS A 80 -12.23 14.28 -10.17
C LYS A 80 -13.39 15.20 -10.58
N PHE A 81 -13.95 15.96 -9.64
CA PHE A 81 -14.94 16.98 -9.98
C PHE A 81 -14.34 18.00 -10.96
N LYS A 82 -15.08 18.34 -12.02
CA LYS A 82 -14.64 19.25 -13.09
C LYS A 82 -13.30 18.87 -13.72
N TRP A 83 -12.99 17.58 -13.83
CA TRP A 83 -11.77 17.11 -14.48
C TRP A 83 -11.60 17.65 -15.91
N TYR A 84 -12.71 17.93 -16.60
CA TYR A 84 -12.75 18.52 -17.94
C TYR A 84 -12.30 19.99 -18.02
N GLU A 85 -12.23 20.70 -16.89
CA GLU A 85 -11.72 22.08 -16.82
C GLU A 85 -10.20 22.13 -16.54
N MET A 86 -9.59 20.98 -16.23
CA MET A 86 -8.18 20.91 -15.87
C MET A 86 -7.29 21.10 -17.11
N LYS A 87 -6.34 22.04 -17.01
CA LYS A 87 -5.36 22.32 -18.08
C LYS A 87 -4.03 21.56 -17.93
N SER A 88 -3.87 20.82 -16.83
CA SER A 88 -2.69 20.00 -16.53
C SER A 88 -2.72 18.65 -17.24
N SER A 89 -1.58 17.95 -17.30
CA SER A 89 -1.48 16.57 -17.80
C SER A 89 -2.43 15.58 -17.11
N GLN A 90 -2.89 15.88 -15.89
CA GLN A 90 -3.92 15.12 -15.16
C GLN A 90 -5.25 15.02 -15.93
N PHE A 91 -5.54 15.96 -16.84
CA PHE A 91 -6.72 15.91 -17.70
C PHE A 91 -6.82 14.59 -18.46
N HIS A 92 -5.72 14.15 -19.09
CA HIS A 92 -5.72 12.92 -19.89
C HIS A 92 -5.97 11.68 -19.04
N TYR A 93 -5.39 11.65 -17.84
CA TYR A 93 -5.60 10.55 -16.89
C TYR A 93 -7.06 10.45 -16.46
N GLU A 94 -7.67 11.56 -16.04
CA GLU A 94 -9.06 11.60 -15.59
C GLU A 94 -10.04 11.33 -16.76
N ALA A 95 -9.75 11.86 -17.96
CA ALA A 95 -10.52 11.59 -19.17
C ALA A 95 -10.52 10.10 -19.53
N HIS A 96 -9.34 9.46 -19.50
CA HIS A 96 -9.21 8.02 -19.74
C HIS A 96 -9.99 7.23 -18.68
N LYS A 97 -9.84 7.57 -17.40
CA LYS A 97 -10.54 6.94 -16.29
C LYS A 97 -12.06 7.04 -16.43
N HIS A 98 -12.56 8.21 -16.82
CA HIS A 98 -13.97 8.44 -17.10
C HIS A 98 -14.48 7.56 -18.24
N ASN A 99 -13.75 7.51 -19.37
CA ASN A 99 -14.13 6.69 -20.52
C ASN A 99 -14.16 5.19 -20.18
N GLU A 100 -13.17 4.70 -19.43
CA GLU A 100 -13.14 3.33 -18.95
C GLU A 100 -14.30 3.03 -18.00
N ARG A 101 -14.70 3.98 -17.17
CA ARG A 101 -15.87 3.83 -16.31
C ARG A 101 -17.17 3.73 -17.10
N LEU A 102 -17.34 4.55 -18.14
CA LEU A 102 -18.51 4.46 -19.03
C LEU A 102 -18.57 3.10 -19.74
N ARG A 103 -17.43 2.59 -20.21
CA ARG A 103 -17.32 1.25 -20.82
C ARG A 103 -17.69 0.13 -19.85
N ASN A 104 -17.33 0.29 -18.58
CA ASN A 104 -17.55 -0.69 -17.52
C ASN A 104 -18.74 -0.34 -16.59
N SER A 105 -19.74 0.40 -17.09
CA SER A 105 -20.87 0.90 -16.30
C SER A 105 -21.61 -0.21 -15.53
N HIS A 106 -21.78 -1.37 -16.15
CA HIS A 106 -22.39 -2.56 -15.56
C HIS A 106 -21.64 -3.10 -14.33
N LYS A 107 -20.34 -2.82 -14.18
CA LYS A 107 -19.53 -3.21 -13.01
C LYS A 107 -19.49 -2.14 -11.93
N SER A 108 -20.10 -0.97 -12.16
CA SER A 108 -20.09 0.13 -11.20
C SER A 108 -20.72 -0.23 -9.84
N PRO A 109 -21.80 -1.02 -9.75
CA PRO A 109 -22.34 -1.45 -8.45
C PRO A 109 -21.33 -2.28 -7.65
N LEU A 110 -20.69 -3.25 -8.29
CA LEU A 110 -19.68 -4.12 -7.66
C LEU A 110 -18.49 -3.32 -7.09
N LEU A 111 -18.08 -2.24 -7.78
CA LEU A 111 -17.02 -1.35 -7.28
C LEU A 111 -17.46 -0.51 -6.08
N CYS A 112 -18.74 -0.13 -6.01
CA CYS A 112 -19.30 0.56 -4.86
C CYS A 112 -19.36 -0.37 -3.64
N ASP A 113 -19.82 -1.61 -3.83
CA ASP A 113 -19.93 -2.61 -2.77
C ASP A 113 -18.55 -2.94 -2.19
N TYR A 114 -17.58 -3.24 -3.07
CA TYR A 114 -16.18 -3.44 -2.68
C TYR A 114 -15.60 -2.27 -1.88
N ARG A 115 -15.93 -1.03 -2.26
CA ARG A 115 -15.47 0.15 -1.53
C ARG A 115 -16.12 0.28 -0.15
N GLN A 116 -17.38 -0.13 0.00
CA GLN A 116 -18.06 -0.17 1.30
C GLN A 116 -17.47 -1.25 2.20
N GLU A 117 -17.13 -2.42 1.65
CA GLU A 117 -16.44 -3.50 2.36
C GLU A 117 -15.08 -3.03 2.88
N LEU A 118 -14.24 -2.45 2.01
CA LEU A 118 -12.95 -1.87 2.39
C LEU A 118 -13.09 -0.79 3.48
N ALA A 119 -14.09 0.09 3.36
CA ALA A 119 -14.34 1.13 4.35
C ALA A 119 -14.79 0.55 5.70
N SER A 120 -15.51 -0.58 5.69
CA SER A 120 -15.95 -1.26 6.90
C SER A 120 -14.78 -1.98 7.57
N GLU A 121 -13.97 -2.71 6.81
CA GLU A 121 -12.77 -3.38 7.29
C GLU A 121 -11.75 -2.39 7.87
N ALA A 122 -11.57 -1.23 7.23
CA ALA A 122 -10.71 -0.17 7.75
C ALA A 122 -11.18 0.34 9.13
N LYS A 123 -12.50 0.56 9.31
CA LYS A 123 -13.05 0.95 10.61
C LYS A 123 -12.82 -0.10 11.68
N GLU A 124 -12.94 -1.39 11.33
CA GLU A 124 -12.65 -2.48 12.26
C GLU A 124 -11.16 -2.58 12.60
N PHE A 125 -10.27 -2.30 11.64
CA PHE A 125 -8.84 -2.21 11.88
C PHE A 125 -8.49 -1.08 12.85
N ASP A 126 -9.04 0.12 12.64
CA ASP A 126 -8.80 1.28 13.52
C ASP A 126 -9.26 0.99 14.96
N LYS A 127 -10.38 0.28 15.14
CA LYS A 127 -10.85 -0.18 16.47
C LYS A 127 -9.91 -1.20 17.13
N ARG A 128 -9.29 -2.10 16.34
CA ARG A 128 -8.35 -3.11 16.83
C ARG A 128 -6.97 -2.52 17.14
N SER A 129 -6.56 -1.50 16.39
CA SER A 129 -5.26 -0.83 16.56
C SER A 129 -5.26 0.16 17.74
N LEU A 130 -6.43 0.65 18.16
CA LEU A 130 -6.63 1.34 19.43
C LEU A 130 -6.24 0.42 20.59
N PRO A 131 -5.09 0.64 21.27
CA PRO A 131 -4.67 -0.23 22.34
C PRO A 131 -5.52 0.09 23.57
N ALA A 132 -6.26 -0.90 24.08
CA ALA A 132 -6.91 -0.83 25.41
C ALA A 132 -5.92 -0.63 26.57
N HIS A 133 -4.62 -0.59 26.26
CA HIS A 133 -3.49 -0.51 27.17
C HIS A 133 -2.91 0.92 27.30
N LEU A 134 -3.24 1.87 26.41
CA LEU A 134 -2.73 3.24 26.57
C LEU A 134 -3.42 4.02 27.71
N ASP A 135 -4.57 3.54 28.19
CA ASP A 135 -5.22 4.08 29.40
C ASP A 135 -4.50 3.67 30.70
N SER A 136 -3.69 2.60 30.69
CA SER A 136 -3.01 2.10 31.90
C SER A 136 -1.58 2.61 32.08
N PHE A 137 -0.95 3.18 31.03
CA PHE A 137 0.44 3.65 31.12
C PHE A 137 0.58 5.09 31.64
N LEU A 138 -0.48 5.89 31.59
CA LEU A 138 -0.49 7.24 32.14
C LEU A 138 -0.81 7.29 33.64
N THR A 139 -1.29 6.20 34.24
CA THR A 139 -1.69 6.12 35.66
C THR A 139 -0.62 5.54 36.57
N GLN A 140 0.57 5.18 36.06
CA GLN A 140 1.56 4.39 36.80
C GLN A 140 2.92 5.08 37.00
N GLN A 141 3.04 6.38 36.72
CA GLN A 141 4.28 7.14 36.94
C GLN A 141 4.28 8.06 38.18
N ASP A 142 3.20 8.11 38.97
CA ASP A 142 3.10 9.04 40.13
C ASP A 142 3.27 8.40 41.52
N ASP A 143 3.77 7.16 41.63
CA ASP A 143 4.11 6.55 42.92
C ASP A 143 5.46 5.80 42.85
N GLN A 144 6.58 6.52 43.05
CA GLN A 144 7.77 6.08 43.81
C GLN A 144 8.83 7.17 43.95
#